data_AF-A5UTW7-F1
#
_entry.id   AF-A5UTW7-F1
#
_cell.length_a   1.000
_cell.length_b   1.000
_cell.length_c   1.000
_cell.angle_alpha   90.00
_cell.angle_beta   90.00
_cell.angle_gamma   90.00
#
_symmetry.space_group_name_H-M   'P 1'
#
loop_
_entity.id
_entity.type
_entity.pdbx_description
1 polymer ?
#
loop_
_entity_poly.entity_id
_entity_poly.type
_entity_poly.pdbx_seq_one_letter_code
_entity_poly.pdbx_strand_id
1 'polypeptide(L)'
;MVERAGSTSLLIDALDAIWAYIGGATLSSEAIAQLQATCEHVAPDTEEHASLYAELALITVSAICLTLQTILDQQSATAAEVAEHALAAVDAYLNRVTDPQLTVHAVDPAFDAWIASAPLLASERQFQQENIAAARMITMLQDHDIARLRAIERTRGIQPFIRGLIKNEMPER
;
A
#
# COMPACT_ATOMS: atom_id res chain seq x y z
N MET A 1 0.55 -21.75 -5.81
CA MET A 1 1.97 -21.65 -5.42
C MET A 1 2.16 -20.25 -4.84
N VAL A 2 2.41 -20.13 -3.53
CA VAL A 2 2.69 -18.83 -2.90
C VAL A 2 4.14 -18.48 -3.24
N GLU A 3 4.36 -17.41 -3.98
CA GLU A 3 5.71 -16.90 -4.26
C GLU A 3 6.34 -16.46 -2.93
N ARG A 4 7.43 -17.11 -2.52
CA ARG A 4 8.20 -16.74 -1.32
C ARG A 4 9.33 -15.79 -1.70
N ALA A 5 8.99 -14.64 -2.25
CA ALA A 5 9.95 -13.59 -2.54
C ALA A 5 9.98 -12.55 -1.41
N GLY A 6 11.17 -12.18 -0.96
CA GLY A 6 11.38 -11.12 0.03
C GLY A 6 11.10 -11.49 1.49
N SER A 7 11.36 -10.53 2.39
CA SER A 7 11.07 -10.63 3.82
C SER A 7 10.08 -9.55 4.24
N THR A 8 8.84 -9.94 4.57
CA THR A 8 7.81 -9.02 5.08
C THR A 8 8.24 -8.32 6.37
N SER A 9 9.10 -8.94 7.18
CA SER A 9 9.59 -8.32 8.42
C SER A 9 10.35 -7.02 8.14
N LEU A 10 11.12 -6.96 7.06
CA LEU A 10 11.91 -5.78 6.70
C LEU A 10 11.03 -4.59 6.30
N LEU A 11 9.91 -4.86 5.62
CA LEU A 11 8.91 -3.85 5.30
C LEU A 11 8.17 -3.36 6.55
N ILE A 12 7.87 -4.27 7.49
CA ILE A 12 7.27 -3.91 8.77
C ILE A 12 8.23 -3.03 9.58
N ASP A 13 9.53 -3.35 9.61
CA ASP A 13 10.52 -2.55 10.32
C ASP A 13 10.60 -1.11 9.75
N ALA A 14 10.53 -0.96 8.42
CA ALA A 14 10.47 0.35 7.77
C ALA A 14 9.18 1.12 8.10
N LEU A 15 8.02 0.46 8.08
CA LEU A 15 6.74 1.06 8.49
C LEU A 15 6.77 1.48 9.97
N ASP A 16 7.39 0.69 10.84
CA ASP A 16 7.49 1.00 12.25
C ASP A 16 8.39 2.21 12.51
N ALA A 17 9.46 2.36 11.73
CA ALA A 17 10.29 3.56 11.73
C ALA A 17 9.51 4.81 11.28
N ILE A 18 8.70 4.70 10.23
CA ILE A 18 7.81 5.79 9.76
C ILE A 18 6.82 6.19 10.86
N TRP A 19 6.17 5.21 11.49
CA TRP A 19 5.23 5.48 12.58
C TRP A 19 5.91 6.13 13.79
N ALA A 20 7.13 5.70 14.14
CA ALA A 20 7.90 6.34 15.20
C ALA A 20 8.24 7.80 14.85
N TYR A 21 8.60 8.08 13.60
CA TYR A 21 8.86 9.45 13.13
C TYR A 21 7.61 10.33 13.23
N ILE A 22 6.44 9.83 12.81
CA ILE A 22 5.16 10.54 12.98
C ILE A 22 4.87 10.82 14.46
N GLY A 23 5.32 9.96 15.37
CA GLY A 23 5.28 10.16 16.82
C GLY A 23 6.31 11.11 17.41
N GLY A 24 7.12 11.76 16.58
CA GLY A 24 8.12 12.75 17.01
C GLY A 24 9.53 12.18 17.20
N ALA A 25 9.77 10.91 16.86
CA ALA A 25 11.13 10.41 16.75
C ALA A 25 11.86 11.06 15.56
N THR A 26 13.19 11.08 15.61
CA THR A 26 14.01 11.60 14.50
C THR A 26 14.50 10.45 13.62
N LEU A 27 14.42 10.60 12.31
CA LEU A 27 15.09 9.73 11.34
C LEU A 27 16.20 10.51 10.64
N SER A 28 17.42 9.99 10.68
CA SER A 28 18.54 10.58 9.94
C SER A 28 18.44 10.23 8.45
N SER A 29 19.03 11.06 7.59
CA SER A 29 19.10 10.80 6.15
C SER A 29 19.79 9.46 5.83
N GLU A 30 20.80 9.07 6.61
CA GLU A 30 21.47 7.77 6.50
C GLU A 30 20.52 6.61 6.84
N ALA A 31 19.75 6.72 7.92
CA ALA A 31 18.76 5.72 8.29
C ALA A 31 17.65 5.60 7.22
N ILE A 32 17.21 6.72 6.67
CA ILE A 32 16.23 6.76 5.57
C ILE A 32 16.77 6.03 4.35
N ALA A 33 17.99 6.36 3.90
CA ALA A 33 18.62 5.70 2.75
C ALA A 33 18.80 4.19 2.97
N GLN A 34 19.18 3.78 4.19
CA GLN A 34 19.31 2.38 4.54
C GLN A 34 17.97 1.64 4.50
N LEU A 35 16.91 2.24 5.04
CA LEU A 35 15.56 1.66 5.01
C LEU A 35 15.03 1.54 3.57
N GLN A 36 15.25 2.55 2.73
CA GLN A 36 14.90 2.51 1.30
C GLN A 36 15.63 1.36 0.60
N ALA A 37 16.95 1.27 0.73
CA ALA A 37 17.74 0.20 0.13
C ALA A 37 17.30 -1.19 0.60
N THR A 38 16.93 -1.33 1.88
CA THR A 38 16.40 -2.57 2.43
C THR A 38 15.03 -2.94 1.85
N CYS A 39 14.14 -1.95 1.66
CA CYS A 39 12.83 -2.17 1.04
C CYS A 39 12.96 -2.54 -0.44
N GLU A 40 13.80 -1.84 -1.18
CA GLU A 40 14.09 -2.10 -2.60
C GLU A 40 14.70 -3.50 -2.81
N HIS A 41 15.59 -3.93 -1.91
CA HIS A 41 16.20 -5.26 -1.99
C HIS A 41 15.19 -6.42 -1.88
N VAL A 42 14.06 -6.19 -1.20
CA VAL A 42 12.99 -7.20 -1.07
C VAL A 42 11.86 -7.01 -2.08
N ALA A 43 11.95 -6.00 -2.95
CA ALA A 43 10.98 -5.80 -4.01
C ALA A 43 11.03 -7.00 -4.97
N PRO A 44 9.87 -7.54 -5.38
CA PRO A 44 9.86 -8.57 -6.41
C PRO A 44 10.27 -7.98 -7.76
N ASP A 45 11.02 -8.76 -8.53
CA ASP A 45 11.21 -8.46 -9.94
C ASP A 45 9.94 -8.84 -10.72
N THR A 46 9.20 -7.85 -11.19
CA THR A 46 7.95 -8.05 -11.94
C THR A 46 8.19 -8.57 -13.36
N GLU A 47 9.41 -8.48 -13.90
CA GLU A 47 9.79 -9.13 -15.16
C GLU A 47 9.96 -10.64 -14.96
N GLU A 48 10.48 -11.06 -13.81
CA GLU A 48 10.61 -12.48 -13.43
C GLU A 48 9.32 -13.08 -12.85
N HIS A 49 8.49 -12.25 -12.20
CA HIS A 49 7.25 -12.64 -11.53
C HIS A 49 6.05 -11.84 -12.06
N ALA A 50 5.40 -12.33 -13.12
CA ALA A 50 4.24 -11.69 -13.75
C ALA A 50 2.91 -11.86 -12.99
N SER A 51 2.96 -12.07 -11.67
CA SER A 51 1.78 -12.26 -10.84
C SER A 51 1.20 -10.92 -10.37
N LEU A 52 -0.12 -10.85 -10.19
CA LEU A 52 -0.77 -9.69 -9.57
C LEU A 52 -0.15 -9.36 -8.21
N TYR A 53 0.25 -10.37 -7.46
CA TYR A 53 0.81 -10.18 -6.12
C TYR A 53 2.22 -9.60 -6.17
N ALA A 54 3.02 -9.91 -7.20
CA ALA A 54 4.30 -9.26 -7.43
C ALA A 54 4.13 -7.78 -7.76
N GLU A 55 3.16 -7.43 -8.61
CA GLU A 55 2.82 -6.03 -8.92
C GLU A 55 2.37 -5.26 -7.67
N LEU A 56 1.44 -5.83 -6.88
CA LEU A 56 0.96 -5.20 -5.65
C LEU A 56 2.06 -5.06 -4.59
N ALA A 57 2.97 -6.03 -4.50
CA ALA A 57 4.12 -5.97 -3.62
C ALA A 57 5.11 -4.88 -4.05
N LEU A 58 5.36 -4.72 -5.36
CA LEU A 58 6.17 -3.62 -5.89
C LEU A 58 5.54 -2.25 -5.56
N ILE A 59 4.24 -2.09 -5.80
CA ILE A 59 3.51 -0.85 -5.42
C ILE A 59 3.65 -0.54 -3.93
N THR A 60 3.59 -1.57 -3.08
CA THR A 60 3.74 -1.42 -1.62
C THR A 60 5.15 -0.94 -1.25
N VAL A 61 6.19 -1.53 -1.85
CA VAL A 61 7.58 -1.11 -1.63
C VAL A 61 7.78 0.34 -2.08
N SER A 62 7.29 0.70 -3.26
CA SER A 62 7.38 2.06 -3.78
C SER A 62 6.71 3.08 -2.86
N ALA A 63 5.52 2.76 -2.33
CA ALA A 63 4.80 3.63 -1.40
C ALA A 63 5.58 3.86 -0.09
N ILE A 64 6.23 2.82 0.45
CA ILE A 64 7.08 2.94 1.65
C ILE A 64 8.30 3.83 1.33
N CYS A 65 8.98 3.58 0.22
CA CYS A 65 10.15 4.37 -0.18
C CYS A 65 9.81 5.84 -0.44
N LEU A 66 8.67 6.13 -1.07
CA LEU A 66 8.17 7.50 -1.28
C LEU A 66 7.78 8.17 0.04
N THR A 67 7.24 7.43 1.00
CA THR A 67 6.96 7.97 2.34
C THR A 67 8.25 8.36 3.04
N LEU A 68 9.27 7.50 2.99
CA LEU A 68 10.61 7.79 3.52
C LEU A 68 11.25 9.00 2.81
N GLN A 69 11.08 9.12 1.49
CA GLN A 69 11.55 10.28 0.72
C GLN A 69 10.83 11.56 1.13
N THR A 70 9.52 11.49 1.36
CA THR A 70 8.70 12.61 1.85
C THR A 70 9.20 13.11 3.20
N ILE A 71 9.61 12.21 4.10
CA ILE A 71 10.22 12.57 5.39
C ILE A 71 11.52 13.36 5.18
N LEU A 72 12.35 12.96 4.20
CA LEU A 72 13.62 13.60 3.91
C LEU A 72 13.44 15.00 3.28
N ASP A 73 12.59 15.10 2.25
CA ASP A 73 12.46 16.31 1.44
C ASP A 73 11.38 17.27 1.93
N GLN A 74 10.49 16.79 2.81
CA GLN A 74 9.33 17.53 3.34
C GLN A 74 8.40 18.10 2.24
N GLN A 75 8.34 17.43 1.09
CA GLN A 75 7.52 17.86 -0.04
C GLN A 75 6.13 17.24 0.06
N SER A 76 5.08 18.07 0.06
CA SER A 76 3.69 17.58 0.09
C SER A 76 3.28 16.82 -1.19
N ALA A 77 3.98 17.07 -2.30
CA ALA A 77 3.72 16.40 -3.57
C ALA A 77 3.99 14.88 -3.46
N THR A 78 5.12 14.50 -2.87
CA THR A 78 5.47 13.08 -2.69
C THR A 78 4.53 12.37 -1.73
N ALA A 79 3.93 13.08 -0.76
CA ALA A 79 2.89 12.53 0.10
C ALA A 79 1.57 12.23 -0.67
N ALA A 80 1.24 13.06 -1.67
CA ALA A 80 0.07 12.83 -2.52
C ALA A 80 0.29 11.62 -3.44
N GLU A 81 1.49 11.43 -3.97
CA GLU A 81 1.85 10.26 -4.77
C GLU A 81 1.66 8.95 -3.99
N VAL A 82 1.98 8.91 -2.70
CA VAL A 82 1.71 7.72 -1.85
C VAL A 82 0.20 7.36 -1.83
N ALA A 83 -0.68 8.35 -1.78
CA ALA A 83 -2.12 8.13 -1.82
C ALA A 83 -2.58 7.61 -3.20
N GLU A 84 -1.96 8.09 -4.27
CA GLU A 84 -2.19 7.60 -5.63
C GLU A 84 -1.75 6.14 -5.79
N HIS A 85 -0.61 5.74 -5.20
CA HIS A 85 -0.17 4.34 -5.18
C HIS A 85 -1.17 3.40 -4.51
N ALA A 86 -1.79 3.82 -3.40
CA ALA A 86 -2.83 3.03 -2.74
C ALA A 86 -4.07 2.84 -3.63
N LEU A 87 -4.48 3.87 -4.37
CA LEU A 87 -5.55 3.76 -5.36
C LEU A 87 -5.15 2.87 -6.54
N ALA A 88 -3.93 3.02 -7.05
CA ALA A 88 -3.39 2.21 -8.13
C ALA A 88 -3.35 0.72 -7.76
N ALA A 89 -3.02 0.37 -6.51
CA ALA A 89 -3.07 -1.00 -6.03
C ALA A 89 -4.49 -1.59 -6.08
N VAL A 90 -5.50 -0.81 -5.67
CA VAL A 90 -6.90 -1.24 -5.74
C VAL A 90 -7.37 -1.37 -7.20
N ASP A 91 -6.99 -0.43 -8.04
CA ASP A 91 -7.31 -0.42 -9.46
C ASP A 91 -6.68 -1.61 -10.21
N ALA A 92 -5.37 -1.85 -10.02
CA ALA A 92 -4.66 -3.00 -10.59
C ALA A 92 -5.29 -4.33 -10.15
N TYR A 93 -5.67 -4.44 -8.88
CA TYR A 93 -6.39 -5.62 -8.39
C TYR A 93 -7.73 -5.80 -9.10
N LEU A 94 -8.56 -4.76 -9.19
CA LEU A 94 -9.87 -4.83 -9.84
C LEU A 94 -9.74 -5.19 -11.32
N ASN A 95 -8.84 -4.52 -12.04
CA ASN A 95 -8.53 -4.84 -13.43
C ASN A 95 -8.23 -6.33 -13.59
N ARG A 96 -7.35 -6.89 -12.75
CA ARG A 96 -6.94 -8.28 -12.92
C ARG A 96 -7.99 -9.32 -12.50
N VAL A 97 -8.76 -9.08 -11.44
CA VAL A 97 -9.69 -10.09 -10.89
C VAL A 97 -11.10 -10.02 -11.49
N THR A 98 -11.44 -8.90 -12.12
CA THR A 98 -12.78 -8.67 -12.69
C THR A 98 -12.79 -8.67 -14.20
N ASP A 99 -11.62 -8.69 -14.84
CA ASP A 99 -11.49 -8.90 -16.27
C ASP A 99 -12.13 -10.25 -16.67
N PRO A 100 -13.25 -10.23 -17.41
CA PRO A 100 -13.92 -11.44 -17.84
C PRO A 100 -13.25 -12.09 -19.06
N GLN A 101 -12.22 -11.48 -19.64
CA GLN A 101 -11.51 -11.93 -20.83
C GLN A 101 -10.08 -12.37 -20.49
N LEU A 102 -9.65 -13.51 -21.04
CA LEU A 102 -8.29 -14.04 -20.85
C LEU A 102 -7.28 -13.52 -21.91
N THR A 103 -7.63 -12.45 -22.63
CA THR A 103 -6.89 -11.98 -23.82
C THR A 103 -6.72 -10.47 -23.83
N VAL A 104 -5.67 -9.98 -24.50
CA VAL A 104 -5.30 -8.56 -24.63
C VAL A 104 -6.52 -7.70 -24.93
N HIS A 105 -6.93 -6.89 -23.96
CA HIS A 105 -8.00 -5.93 -24.13
C HIS A 105 -7.66 -4.94 -25.25
N ALA A 106 -8.58 -4.84 -26.21
CA ALA A 106 -8.84 -3.52 -26.77
C ALA A 106 -9.50 -2.71 -25.64
N VAL A 107 -8.98 -1.51 -25.38
CA VAL A 107 -9.53 -0.54 -24.41
C VAL A 107 -11.07 -0.57 -24.47
N ASP A 108 -11.73 -0.96 -23.38
CA ASP A 108 -13.19 -0.98 -23.26
C ASP A 108 -13.63 0.13 -22.28
N PRO A 109 -14.11 1.29 -22.80
CA PRO A 109 -14.54 2.39 -21.96
C PRO A 109 -15.66 2.03 -20.96
N ALA A 110 -16.48 1.02 -21.26
CA ALA A 110 -17.53 0.58 -20.34
C ALA A 110 -16.96 -0.18 -19.14
N PHE A 111 -15.91 -0.97 -19.37
CA PHE A 111 -15.17 -1.66 -18.31
C PHE A 111 -14.41 -0.65 -17.43
N ASP A 112 -13.71 0.31 -18.03
CA ASP A 112 -13.01 1.38 -17.30
C ASP A 112 -13.98 2.21 -16.43
N ALA A 113 -15.15 2.57 -16.98
CA ALA A 113 -16.19 3.26 -16.24
C ALA A 113 -16.76 2.42 -15.08
N TRP A 114 -16.86 1.11 -15.27
CA TRP A 114 -17.28 0.18 -14.22
C TRP A 114 -16.22 0.11 -13.10
N ILE A 115 -14.94 -0.07 -13.42
CA ILE A 115 -13.85 -0.06 -12.42
C ILE A 115 -13.85 1.26 -11.65
N ALA A 116 -13.97 2.39 -12.34
CA ALA A 116 -13.99 3.71 -11.72
C ALA A 116 -15.12 3.90 -10.70
N SER A 117 -16.21 3.12 -10.82
CA SER A 117 -17.38 3.10 -9.93
C SER A 117 -17.44 1.87 -9.02
N ALA A 118 -16.43 1.00 -9.05
CA ALA A 118 -16.40 -0.22 -8.26
C ALA A 118 -16.44 0.10 -6.75
N PRO A 119 -17.25 -0.64 -5.95
CA PRO A 119 -17.38 -0.36 -4.51
C PRO A 119 -16.06 -0.37 -3.73
N LEU A 120 -15.10 -1.20 -4.14
CA LEU A 120 -13.79 -1.28 -3.49
C LEU A 120 -12.97 0.00 -3.71
N LEU A 121 -12.92 0.52 -4.94
CA LEU A 121 -12.22 1.75 -5.28
C LEU A 121 -12.93 2.98 -4.67
N ALA A 122 -14.27 2.98 -4.67
CA ALA A 122 -15.05 4.01 -4.00
C ALA A 122 -14.80 4.03 -2.48
N SER A 123 -14.75 2.86 -1.84
CA SER A 123 -14.44 2.74 -0.42
C SER A 123 -13.03 3.22 -0.08
N GLU A 124 -12.04 2.97 -0.94
CA GLU A 124 -10.67 3.46 -0.75
C GLU A 124 -10.61 4.99 -0.84
N ARG A 125 -11.24 5.59 -1.85
CA ARG A 125 -11.33 7.06 -1.98
C ARG A 125 -12.01 7.70 -0.77
N GLN A 126 -13.14 7.15 -0.35
CA GLN A 126 -13.86 7.65 0.83
C GLN A 126 -12.97 7.58 2.07
N PHE A 127 -12.24 6.47 2.25
CA PHE A 127 -11.34 6.30 3.38
C PHE A 127 -10.21 7.33 3.39
N GLN A 128 -9.54 7.55 2.25
CA GLN A 128 -8.49 8.57 2.16
C GLN A 128 -9.04 9.98 2.45
N GLN A 129 -10.26 10.30 1.99
CA GLN A 129 -10.93 11.57 2.30
C GLN A 129 -11.23 11.72 3.80
N GLU A 130 -11.74 10.67 4.45
CA GLU A 130 -11.99 10.66 5.89
C GLU A 130 -10.69 10.82 6.69
N ASN A 131 -9.61 10.15 6.28
CA ASN A 131 -8.28 10.28 6.89
C ASN A 131 -7.72 11.70 6.75
N ILE A 132 -7.83 12.32 5.57
CA ILE A 132 -7.43 13.73 5.36
C ILE A 132 -8.26 14.66 6.24
N ALA A 133 -9.58 14.46 6.31
CA ALA A 133 -10.46 15.26 7.16
C ALA A 133 -10.09 15.14 8.64
N ALA A 134 -9.82 13.92 9.11
CA ALA A 134 -9.37 13.66 10.48
C ALA A 134 -8.01 14.30 10.76
N ALA A 135 -7.03 14.14 9.85
CA ALA A 135 -5.70 14.71 9.99
C ALA A 135 -5.73 16.24 10.10
N ARG A 136 -6.62 16.92 9.36
CA ARG A 136 -6.82 18.37 9.45
C ARG A 136 -7.36 18.84 10.80
N MET A 137 -8.02 17.97 11.56
CA MET A 137 -8.55 18.30 12.88
C MET A 137 -7.51 18.08 14.00
N ILE A 138 -6.41 17.38 13.71
CA ILE A 138 -5.35 17.10 14.68
C ILE A 138 -4.39 18.29 14.72
N THR A 139 -4.46 19.08 15.79
CA THR A 139 -3.53 20.20 16.01
C THR A 139 -2.19 19.75 16.60
N MET A 140 -2.16 18.60 17.26
CA MET A 140 -0.94 17.97 17.80
C MET A 140 -1.16 16.46 17.86
N LEU A 141 -0.34 15.69 17.16
CA LEU A 141 -0.37 14.23 17.21
C LEU A 141 0.02 13.76 18.61
N GLN A 142 -0.86 12.97 19.25
CA GLN A 142 -0.56 12.27 20.49
C GLN A 142 -0.40 10.77 20.21
N ASP A 143 0.28 10.05 21.11
CA ASP A 143 0.50 8.60 20.97
C ASP A 143 -0.79 7.79 20.77
N HIS A 144 -1.88 8.22 21.41
CA HIS A 144 -3.18 7.56 21.27
C HIS A 144 -3.81 7.78 19.88
N ASP A 145 -3.54 8.90 19.22
CA ASP A 145 -3.98 9.15 17.84
C ASP A 145 -3.23 8.23 16.88
N ILE A 146 -1.91 8.10 17.06
CA ILE A 146 -1.05 7.22 16.26
C ILE A 146 -1.46 5.76 16.43
N ALA A 147 -1.67 5.32 17.68
CA ALA A 147 -2.15 3.97 17.96
C ALA A 147 -3.51 3.68 17.32
N ARG A 148 -4.44 4.66 17.37
CA ARG A 148 -5.76 4.55 16.75
C ARG A 148 -5.65 4.45 15.22
N LEU A 149 -4.88 5.32 14.58
CA LEU A 149 -4.67 5.31 13.13
C LEU A 149 -4.06 3.97 12.69
N ARG A 150 -2.99 3.53 13.36
CA ARG A 150 -2.32 2.26 13.05
C ARG A 150 -3.24 1.05 13.24
N ALA A 151 -4.15 1.08 14.21
CA ALA A 151 -5.15 0.03 14.42
C ALA A 151 -6.20 -0.02 13.31
N ILE A 152 -6.67 1.15 12.83
CA ILE A 152 -7.62 1.24 11.72
C ILE A 152 -6.99 0.67 10.45
N GLU A 153 -5.78 1.10 10.10
CA GLU A 153 -5.08 0.67 8.88
C GLU A 153 -4.90 -0.86 8.80
N ARG A 154 -4.64 -1.53 9.94
CA ARG A 154 -4.50 -3.00 10.00
C ARG A 154 -5.76 -3.79 9.61
N THR A 155 -6.94 -3.15 9.68
CA THR A 155 -8.22 -3.80 9.36
C THR A 155 -8.71 -3.50 7.94
N ARG A 156 -7.93 -2.74 7.17
CA ARG A 156 -8.29 -2.21 5.86
C ARG A 156 -7.43 -2.82 4.75
N GLY A 157 -7.57 -2.29 3.54
CA GLY A 157 -6.93 -2.77 2.33
C GLY A 157 -7.63 -3.96 1.66
N ILE A 158 -7.01 -4.44 0.59
CA ILE A 158 -7.38 -5.68 -0.08
C ILE A 158 -6.93 -6.80 0.84
N GLN A 159 -7.88 -7.46 1.51
CA GLN A 159 -7.61 -8.55 2.43
C GLN A 159 -8.04 -9.88 1.83
N PRO A 160 -7.36 -10.38 0.79
CA PRO A 160 -7.89 -11.47 -0.01
C PRO A 160 -7.94 -12.79 0.76
N PHE A 161 -7.05 -13.01 1.74
CA PHE A 161 -7.08 -14.20 2.59
C PHE A 161 -8.16 -14.11 3.69
N ILE A 162 -8.24 -12.98 4.39
CA ILE A 162 -9.21 -12.77 5.49
C ILE A 162 -10.65 -12.75 4.94
N ARG A 163 -10.84 -12.20 3.73
CA ARG A 163 -12.15 -12.15 3.06
C ARG A 163 -12.44 -13.39 2.22
N GLY A 164 -11.60 -14.43 2.28
CA GLY A 164 -11.81 -15.70 1.59
C GLY A 164 -11.76 -15.63 0.06
N LEU A 165 -11.20 -14.55 -0.51
CA LEU A 165 -11.00 -14.35 -1.94
C LEU A 165 -9.88 -15.26 -2.50
N ILE A 166 -8.98 -15.73 -1.64
CA ILE A 166 -8.00 -16.78 -1.95
C ILE A 166 -8.12 -17.87 -0.88
N LYS A 167 -8.21 -19.14 -1.31
CA LYS A 167 -8.13 -20.27 -0.38
C LYS A 167 -6.72 -20.36 0.19
N ASN A 168 -6.62 -20.23 1.50
CA ASN A 168 -5.35 -20.35 2.20
C ASN A 168 -4.99 -21.84 2.29
N GLU A 169 -4.05 -22.31 1.46
CA GLU A 169 -3.37 -23.59 1.70
C GLU A 169 -2.27 -23.37 2.75
N MET A 170 -2.65 -23.06 3.99
CA MET A 170 -1.73 -23.21 5.12
C MET A 170 -2.08 -24.49 5.87
N PRO A 171 -1.10 -25.35 6.19
CA PRO A 171 -1.35 -26.50 7.04
C PRO A 171 -1.81 -26.02 8.40
N GLU A 172 -2.87 -26.63 8.91
CA GLU A 172 -3.29 -26.50 10.30
C GLU A 172 -2.07 -26.71 11.20
N ARG A 173 -1.84 -25.76 12.11
CA ARG A 173 -0.89 -25.93 13.21
C ARG A 173 -1.44 -26.90 14.25
#